data_AF-A0A962VVG0-F1
#
_entry.id   AF-A0A962VVG0-F1
#
_cell.length_a   1.000
_cell.length_b   1.000
_cell.length_c   1.000
_cell.angle_alpha   90.00
_cell.angle_beta   90.00
_cell.angle_gamma   90.00
#
_symmetry.space_group_name_H-M   'P 1'
#
loop_
_entity.id
_entity.type
_entity.pdbx_description
1 polymer ?
#
loop_
_entity_poly.entity_id
_entity_poly.type
_entity_poly.pdbx_seq_one_letter_code
_entity_poly.pdbx_strand_id
1 'polypeptide(L)'
;MMTIAEQWVQEGRWEGCQEGLNFERHLLSSRQVQRWFDPMAVERRQALLEQIGKPAVLGELEVVLLDCADGAAWLAALARRVTA
;
A
#
# COMPACT_ATOMS: atom_id res chain seq x y z
N MET A 1 7.77 32.98 -8.07
CA MET A 1 8.31 32.27 -9.24
C MET A 1 9.31 31.28 -8.68
N MET A 2 9.07 29.98 -8.86
CA MET A 2 9.92 28.94 -8.29
C MET A 2 11.16 28.76 -9.16
N THR A 3 12.31 28.56 -8.54
CA THR A 3 13.58 28.32 -9.24
C THR A 3 13.65 26.89 -9.78
N ILE A 4 14.49 26.67 -10.79
CA ILE A 4 14.76 25.33 -11.34
C ILE A 4 15.26 24.38 -10.25
N ALA A 5 16.06 24.87 -9.30
CA ALA A 5 16.57 24.07 -8.20
C ALA A 5 15.44 23.61 -7.25
N GLU A 6 14.51 24.51 -6.92
CA GLU A 6 13.33 24.17 -6.11
C GLU A 6 12.42 23.18 -6.83
N GLN A 7 12.27 23.31 -8.16
CA GLN A 7 11.50 22.37 -8.99
C GLN A 7 12.08 20.96 -8.95
N TRP A 8 13.40 20.83 -9.14
CA TRP A 8 14.07 19.54 -9.12
C TRP A 8 14.00 18.86 -7.74
N VAL A 9 14.11 19.64 -6.66
CA VAL A 9 13.94 19.12 -5.30
C VAL A 9 12.52 18.61 -5.05
N GLN A 10 11.52 19.30 -5.61
CA GLN A 10 10.11 18.92 -5.46
C GLN A 10 9.78 17.67 -6.27
N GLU A 11 10.28 17.57 -7.51
CA GLU A 11 10.14 16.41 -8.38
C GLU A 11 10.82 15.18 -7.75
N GLY A 12 12.08 15.30 -7.31
CA GLY A 12 12.79 14.19 -6.67
C GLY A 12 12.14 13.70 -5.35
N ARG A 13 11.53 14.61 -4.58
CA ARG A 13 10.73 14.22 -3.40
C ARG A 13 9.47 13.46 -3.79
N TRP A 14 8.81 13.88 -4.86
CA TRP A 14 7.60 13.21 -5.35
C TRP A 14 7.93 11.81 -5.89
N GLU A 15 8.99 11.69 -6.69
CA GLU A 15 9.48 10.43 -7.23
C GLU A 15 9.87 9.46 -6.10
N GLY A 16 10.65 9.90 -5.11
CA GLY A 16 11.02 9.07 -3.96
C GLY A 16 9.82 8.61 -3.13
N CYS A 17 8.79 9.46 -2.99
CA CYS A 17 7.55 9.05 -2.32
C CYS A 17 6.80 7.98 -3.13
N GLN A 18 6.72 8.12 -4.46
CA GLN A 18 6.08 7.12 -5.32
C GLN A 18 6.85 5.80 -5.35
N GLU A 19 8.18 5.86 -5.38
CA GLU A 19 9.04 4.68 -5.39
C GLU A 19 8.93 3.90 -4.08
N GLY A 20 8.92 4.59 -2.92
CA GLY A 20 8.65 3.98 -1.62
C GLY A 20 7.28 3.31 -1.56
N LEU A 21 6.23 3.99 -2.03
CA LEU A 21 4.88 3.41 -2.11
C LEU A 21 4.83 2.14 -2.97
N ASN A 22 5.52 2.13 -4.10
CA ASN A 22 5.56 0.99 -5.00
C ASN A 22 6.33 -0.19 -4.39
N PHE A 23 7.40 0.08 -3.66
CA PHE A 23 8.16 -0.94 -2.94
C PHE A 23 7.31 -1.60 -1.85
N GLU A 24 6.63 -0.81 -1.02
CA GLU A 24 5.71 -1.28 0.03
C GLU A 24 4.57 -2.13 -0.57
N ARG A 25 3.94 -1.66 -1.66
CA ARG A 25 2.90 -2.42 -2.39
C ARG A 25 3.44 -3.76 -2.91
N HIS A 26 4.68 -3.78 -3.40
CA HIS A 26 5.29 -5.00 -3.91
C HIS A 26 5.54 -6.04 -2.80
N LEU A 27 6.00 -5.59 -1.62
CA LEU A 27 6.19 -6.47 -0.45
C LEU A 27 4.87 -7.08 0.03
N LEU A 28 3.82 -6.26 0.13
CA LEU A 28 2.46 -6.69 0.48
C LEU A 28 1.80 -7.59 -0.58
N SER A 29 2.33 -7.61 -1.79
CA SER A 29 1.85 -8.46 -2.89
C SER A 29 2.68 -9.73 -3.09
N SER A 30 3.71 -9.93 -2.26
CA SER A 30 4.65 -11.04 -2.37
C SER A 30 3.97 -12.41 -2.18
N ARG A 31 4.60 -13.45 -2.74
CA ARG A 31 4.10 -14.84 -2.71
C ARG A 31 3.75 -15.37 -1.30
N GLN A 32 4.37 -14.84 -0.25
CA GLN A 32 4.11 -15.25 1.13
C GLN A 32 2.77 -14.72 1.62
N VAL A 33 2.45 -13.45 1.32
CA VAL A 33 1.10 -12.90 1.55
C VAL A 33 0.11 -13.64 0.65
N GLN A 34 0.42 -13.90 -0.62
CA GLN A 34 -0.49 -14.67 -1.49
C GLN A 34 -0.84 -16.06 -0.97
N ARG A 35 0.02 -16.74 -0.19
CA ARG A 35 -0.29 -18.04 0.42
C ARG A 35 -1.42 -17.97 1.45
N TRP A 36 -1.71 -16.80 2.00
CA TRP A 36 -2.77 -16.60 3.00
C TRP A 36 -4.12 -16.22 2.38
N PHE A 37 -4.17 -16.00 1.06
CA PHE A 37 -5.34 -15.45 0.38
C PHE A 37 -5.70 -16.32 -0.80
N ASP A 38 -6.97 -16.72 -0.87
CA ASP A 38 -7.52 -17.34 -2.07
C ASP A 38 -7.24 -16.49 -3.32
N PRO A 39 -7.08 -17.09 -4.51
CA PRO A 39 -6.79 -16.35 -5.75
C PRO A 39 -7.77 -15.20 -6.03
N MET A 40 -9.05 -15.35 -5.65
CA MET A 40 -10.05 -14.28 -5.80
C MET A 40 -9.86 -13.09 -4.85
N ALA A 41 -9.16 -13.28 -3.74
CA ALA A 41 -8.83 -12.22 -2.80
C ALA A 41 -7.63 -11.38 -3.27
N VAL A 42 -6.84 -11.87 -4.23
CA VAL A 42 -5.69 -11.16 -4.81
C VAL A 42 -6.11 -9.91 -5.60
N GLU A 43 -7.08 -10.05 -6.51
CA GLU A 43 -7.57 -8.92 -7.32
C GLU A 43 -8.24 -7.85 -6.48
N ARG A 44 -9.11 -8.27 -5.54
CA ARG A 44 -9.80 -7.35 -4.63
C ARG A 44 -8.83 -6.58 -3.73
N ARG A 45 -7.76 -7.23 -3.26
CA ARG A 45 -6.70 -6.58 -2.49
C ARG A 45 -5.99 -5.53 -3.31
N GLN A 46 -5.57 -5.87 -4.53
CA GLN A 46 -4.83 -4.97 -5.40
C GLN A 46 -5.63 -3.67 -5.63
N ALA A 47 -6.91 -3.82 -5.97
CA ALA A 47 -7.80 -2.69 -6.18
C ALA A 47 -7.98 -1.80 -4.94
N LEU A 48 -7.95 -2.37 -3.73
CA LEU A 48 -8.04 -1.61 -2.48
C LEU A 48 -6.72 -0.92 -2.11
N LEU A 49 -5.57 -1.57 -2.35
CA LEU A 49 -4.24 -0.97 -2.10
C LEU A 49 -3.96 0.22 -3.03
N GLU A 50 -4.44 0.17 -4.27
CA GLU A 50 -4.31 1.28 -5.23
C GLU A 50 -5.08 2.53 -4.81
N GLN A 51 -6.15 2.37 -4.01
CA GLN A 51 -6.93 3.49 -3.46
C GLN A 51 -6.26 4.15 -2.25
N ILE A 52 -5.25 3.52 -1.64
CA ILE A 52 -4.52 4.09 -0.51
C ILE A 52 -3.41 5.00 -1.02
N GLY A 53 -3.62 6.31 -0.86
CA GLY A 53 -2.66 7.35 -1.27
C GLY A 53 -1.68 7.80 -0.19
N LYS A 54 -1.81 7.32 1.06
CA LYS A 54 -0.97 7.74 2.20
C LYS A 54 -0.02 6.61 2.62
N PRO A 55 1.32 6.82 2.56
CA PRO A 55 2.30 5.79 2.95
C PRO A 55 2.14 5.31 4.40
N ALA A 56 1.81 6.20 5.33
CA ALA A 56 1.61 5.85 6.74
C ALA A 56 0.51 4.80 6.94
N VAL A 57 -0.55 4.83 6.11
CA VAL A 57 -1.65 3.86 6.18
C VAL A 57 -1.20 2.48 5.70
N LEU A 58 -0.25 2.41 4.76
CA LEU A 58 0.35 1.15 4.33
C LEU A 58 1.24 0.54 5.42
N GLY A 59 2.05 1.35 6.11
CA GLY A 59 2.87 0.87 7.24
C GLY A 59 2.03 0.32 8.40
N GLU A 60 0.87 0.93 8.71
CA GLU A 60 -0.06 0.39 9.70
C GLU A 60 -0.70 -0.94 9.26
N LEU A 61 -0.89 -1.14 7.96
CA LEU A 61 -1.47 -2.35 7.40
C LEU A 61 -0.54 -3.57 7.50
N GLU A 62 0.78 -3.36 7.53
CA GLU A 62 1.76 -4.41 7.79
C GLU A 62 1.64 -4.97 9.21
N VAL A 63 1.49 -4.10 10.21
CA VAL A 63 1.27 -4.51 11.60
C VAL A 63 -0.04 -5.28 11.73
N VAL A 64 -1.10 -4.76 11.12
CA VAL A 64 -2.44 -5.38 11.14
C VAL A 64 -2.47 -6.71 10.40
N LEU A 65 -1.64 -6.89 9.36
CA LEU A 65 -1.53 -8.16 8.64
C LEU A 65 -1.12 -9.30 9.57
N LEU A 66 -0.20 -9.03 10.50
CA LEU A 66 0.28 -10.02 11.48
C LEU A 66 -0.79 -10.40 12.51
N ASP A 67 -1.74 -9.50 12.79
CA ASP A 67 -2.85 -9.71 13.73
C ASP A 67 -4.08 -10.36 13.09
N CYS A 68 -4.13 -10.47 11.76
CA CYS A 68 -5.28 -11.03 11.06
C CYS A 68 -5.27 -12.55 11.08
N ALA A 69 -6.40 -13.15 11.45
CA ALA A 69 -6.54 -14.61 11.52
C ALA A 69 -6.45 -15.30 10.15
N ASP A 70 -6.87 -14.60 9.09
CA ASP A 70 -6.84 -15.07 7.71
C ASP A 70 -6.88 -13.90 6.73
N GLY A 71 -6.88 -14.22 5.43
CA GLY A 71 -6.96 -13.22 4.39
C GLY A 71 -8.29 -12.45 4.32
N ALA A 72 -9.42 -13.05 4.72
CA ALA A 72 -10.69 -12.34 4.73
C ALA A 72 -10.70 -11.23 5.80
N ALA A 73 -10.15 -11.51 6.98
CA ALA A 73 -10.00 -10.55 8.08
C ALA A 73 -9.14 -9.35 7.67
N TRP A 74 -8.05 -9.60 6.96
CA TRP A 74 -7.18 -8.52 6.47
C TRP A 74 -7.82 -7.71 5.34
N LEU A 75 -8.53 -8.34 4.40
CA LEU A 75 -9.30 -7.63 3.37
C LEU A 75 -10.34 -6.69 3.99
N ALA A 76 -11.01 -7.11 5.07
CA ALA A 76 -11.94 -6.26 5.80
C ALA A 76 -11.23 -5.10 6.53
N ALA A 77 -10.02 -5.32 7.05
CA ALA A 77 -9.21 -4.27 7.63
C ALA A 77 -8.68 -3.25 6.60
N LEU A 78 -8.39 -3.72 5.39
CA LEU A 78 -7.99 -2.92 4.25
C LEU A 78 -9.15 -2.08 3.72
N ALA A 79 -10.33 -2.68 3.51
CA ALA A 79 -11.52 -1.97 3.05
C ALA A 79 -11.93 -0.81 3.97
N ARG A 80 -11.84 -1.01 5.29
CA ARG A 80 -12.14 0.04 6.28
C ARG A 80 -11.24 1.27 6.15
N ARG A 81 -10.00 1.11 5.70
CA ARG A 81 -9.02 2.20 5.52
C ARG A 81 -9.14 2.94 4.20
N VAL A 82 -9.80 2.34 3.22
CA VAL A 82 -10.16 3.01 1.97
C VAL A 82 -11.40 3.87 2.15
N THR A 83 -12.32 3.48 3.04
CA THR A 83 -13.57 4.20 3.32
C THR A 83 -13.48 5.26 4.42
N ALA A 84 -12.33 5.36 5.10
CA ALA A 84 -12.09 6.29 6.22
C ALA A 84 -11.28 7.51 5.76
#